data_AF-X1S286-F1
#
_entry.id   AF-X1S286-F1
#
_cell.length_a   1.000
_cell.length_b   1.000
_cell.length_c   1.000
_cell.angle_alpha   90.00
_cell.angle_beta   90.00
_cell.angle_gamma   90.00
#
_symmetry.space_group_name_H-M   'P 1'
#
loop_
_entity.id
_entity.type
_entity.pdbx_description
1 polymer ?
#
loop_
_entity_poly.entity_id
_entity_poly.type
_entity_poly.pdbx_seq_one_letter_code
_entity_poly.pdbx_strand_id
1 'polypeptide(L)'
;MAKAEAGEERPLPLWDKKTFDYWALITKKTIDVIGWKKNSATIIEVKLRLGLATLGQVLGYRFLFHHEYPDVLLKPPLIVCSFINQDDSDVLDNYGILHEVV
;
A
#
# COMPACT_ATOMS: atom_id res chain seq x y z
N MET A 1 -19.27 -46.94 -8.22
CA MET A 1 -18.34 -46.53 -7.15
C MET A 1 -17.04 -46.09 -7.79
N ALA A 2 -16.82 -44.79 -7.91
CA ALA A 2 -15.57 -44.23 -8.45
C ALA A 2 -14.60 -44.00 -7.29
N LYS A 3 -13.38 -44.53 -7.39
CA LYS A 3 -12.32 -44.25 -6.43
C LYS A 3 -11.79 -42.83 -6.72
N ALA A 4 -11.80 -41.97 -5.71
CA ALA A 4 -11.07 -40.72 -5.75
C ALA A 4 -9.57 -41.05 -5.71
N GLU A 5 -8.84 -40.68 -6.76
CA GLU A 5 -7.39 -40.73 -6.75
C GLU A 5 -6.89 -39.63 -5.80
N ALA A 6 -6.13 -40.04 -4.77
CA ALA A 6 -5.52 -39.11 -3.84
C ALA A 6 -4.51 -38.26 -4.61
N GLY A 7 -4.85 -36.99 -4.82
CA GLY A 7 -3.95 -36.01 -5.42
C GLY A 7 -2.67 -35.95 -4.61
N GLU A 8 -1.54 -36.16 -5.28
CA GLU A 8 -0.20 -36.08 -4.72
C GLU A 8 -0.06 -34.75 -3.97
N GLU A 9 0.05 -34.79 -2.64
CA GLU A 9 0.39 -33.62 -1.84
C GLU A 9 1.76 -33.14 -2.31
N ARG A 10 1.79 -32.13 -3.19
CA ARG A 10 3.06 -31.46 -3.52
C ARG A 10 3.54 -30.83 -2.22
N PRO A 11 4.67 -31.26 -1.65
CA PRO A 11 5.18 -30.60 -0.46
C PRO A 11 5.39 -29.13 -0.83
N LEU A 12 4.76 -28.24 -0.07
CA LEU A 12 5.09 -26.82 -0.13
C LEU A 12 6.62 -26.73 0.01
N PRO A 13 7.31 -25.85 -0.74
CA PRO A 13 8.76 -25.75 -0.62
C PRO A 13 9.10 -25.60 0.86
N LEU A 14 10.01 -26.44 1.36
CA LEU A 14 10.60 -26.23 2.68
C LEU A 14 11.46 -24.99 2.56
N TRP A 15 10.83 -23.81 2.62
CA TRP A 15 11.51 -22.53 2.58
C TRP A 15 12.43 -22.48 3.79
N ASP A 16 13.74 -22.35 3.55
CA ASP A 16 14.64 -22.05 4.65
C ASP A 16 14.30 -20.68 5.26
N LYS A 17 14.73 -20.45 6.51
CA LYS A 17 14.44 -19.20 7.23
C LYS A 17 14.82 -17.96 6.41
N LYS A 18 15.95 -18.03 5.68
CA LYS A 18 16.46 -16.93 4.88
C LYS A 18 15.52 -16.59 3.73
N THR A 19 14.99 -17.60 3.06
CA THR A 19 14.06 -17.44 1.93
C THR A 19 12.70 -16.94 2.41
N PHE A 20 12.24 -17.40 3.57
CA PHE A 20 11.07 -16.84 4.23
C PHE A 20 11.26 -15.34 4.56
N ASP A 21 12.39 -14.98 5.15
CA ASP A 21 12.72 -13.59 5.51
C ASP A 21 12.77 -12.69 4.26
N TYR A 22 13.35 -13.16 3.15
CA TYR A 22 13.31 -12.45 1.86
C TYR A 22 11.90 -12.32 1.29
N TRP A 23 11.11 -13.39 1.33
CA TRP A 23 9.72 -13.38 0.89
C TRP A 23 8.90 -12.35 1.67
N ALA A 24 9.08 -12.30 2.98
CA ALA A 24 8.43 -11.30 3.82
C ALA A 24 8.85 -9.87 3.41
N LEU A 25 10.13 -9.65 3.09
CA LEU A 25 10.62 -8.33 2.68
C LEU A 25 10.05 -7.89 1.32
N ILE A 26 10.01 -8.78 0.32
CA ILE A 26 9.56 -8.45 -1.04
C ILE A 26 8.04 -8.42 -1.19
N THR A 27 7.29 -9.08 -0.30
CA THR A 27 5.82 -9.06 -0.30
C THR A 27 5.24 -7.92 0.52
N LYS A 28 6.05 -7.23 1.33
CA LYS A 28 5.64 -5.98 1.96
C LYS A 28 5.22 -4.98 0.90
N LYS A 29 4.06 -4.37 1.11
CA LYS A 29 3.62 -3.25 0.29
C LYS A 29 4.61 -2.10 0.45
N THR A 30 5.10 -1.59 -0.67
CA THR A 30 6.04 -0.48 -0.71
C THR A 30 5.29 0.83 -0.91
N ILE A 31 5.57 1.79 -0.03
CA ILE A 31 5.13 3.17 -0.18
C ILE A 31 6.16 3.87 -1.07
N ASP A 32 5.72 4.66 -2.05
CA ASP A 32 6.63 5.33 -2.98
C ASP A 32 7.60 6.28 -2.25
N VAL A 33 7.07 7.18 -1.43
CA VAL A 33 7.86 8.17 -0.68
C VAL A 33 7.24 8.44 0.71
N ILE A 34 8.11 8.59 1.71
CA ILE A 34 7.75 9.12 3.03
C ILE A 34 8.47 10.46 3.25
N GLY A 35 7.71 11.53 3.36
CA GLY A 35 8.21 12.85 3.75
C GLY A 35 8.23 12.99 5.26
N TRP A 36 9.40 13.27 5.85
CA TRP A 36 9.55 13.48 7.29
C TRP A 36 9.67 14.97 7.64
N LYS A 37 8.98 15.38 8.71
CA LYS A 37 9.16 16.72 9.31
C LYS A 37 8.98 16.64 10.81
N LYS A 38 10.08 16.84 11.56
CA LYS A 38 10.11 16.68 13.03
C LYS A 38 9.52 15.29 13.42
N ASN A 39 8.53 15.26 14.31
CA ASN A 39 7.84 14.03 14.72
C ASN A 39 6.58 13.73 13.89
N SER A 40 6.60 14.08 12.60
CA SER A 40 5.48 13.80 11.70
C SER A 40 5.96 13.27 10.37
N ALA A 41 5.12 12.43 9.77
CA ALA A 41 5.34 11.85 8.46
C ALA A 41 4.17 12.18 7.53
N THR A 42 4.47 12.25 6.24
CA THR A 42 3.50 12.33 5.15
C THR A 42 3.80 11.19 4.17
N ILE A 43 2.79 10.37 3.89
CA ILE A 43 2.86 9.39 2.81
C ILE A 43 2.63 10.14 1.49
N ILE A 44 3.54 9.95 0.54
CA ILE A 44 3.46 10.54 -0.79
C ILE A 44 3.43 9.39 -1.81
N GLU A 45 2.38 9.36 -2.63
CA GLU A 45 2.21 8.39 -3.71
C GLU A 45 2.32 9.10 -5.06
N VAL A 46 3.01 8.50 -6.02
CA VAL A 46 3.19 9.09 -7.35
C VAL A 46 2.49 8.23 -8.40
N LYS A 47 1.60 8.83 -9.19
CA LYS A 47 0.85 8.13 -10.24
C LYS A 47 0.79 8.94 -11.51
N LEU A 48 0.88 8.28 -12.68
CA LEU A 48 0.58 8.96 -13.94
C LEU A 48 -0.90 9.38 -13.99
N ARG A 49 -1.82 8.46 -13.65
CA ARG A 49 -3.26 8.69 -13.60
C ARG A 49 -3.78 8.31 -12.23
N LEU A 50 -4.53 9.21 -11.62
CA LEU A 50 -5.18 8.99 -10.35
C LEU A 50 -6.55 8.34 -10.57
N GLY A 51 -6.91 7.44 -9.67
CA GLY A 51 -8.26 6.87 -9.57
C GLY A 51 -8.49 6.20 -8.22
N LEU A 52 -9.72 5.74 -7.95
CA LEU A 52 -10.13 5.13 -6.67
C LEU A 52 -9.25 3.96 -6.17
N ALA A 53 -8.55 3.25 -7.06
CA ALA A 53 -7.57 2.23 -6.63
C ALA A 53 -6.42 2.85 -5.82
N THR A 54 -6.01 4.07 -6.14
CA THR A 54 -4.97 4.82 -5.44
C THR A 54 -5.44 5.24 -4.04
N LEU A 55 -6.72 5.62 -3.90
CA LEU A 55 -7.35 5.85 -2.59
C LEU A 55 -7.20 4.60 -1.71
N GLY A 56 -7.59 3.43 -2.21
CA GLY A 56 -7.46 2.18 -1.47
C GLY A 56 -6.01 1.87 -1.06
N GLN A 57 -5.05 2.11 -1.96
CA GLN A 57 -3.62 1.97 -1.67
C GLN A 57 -3.18 2.91 -0.54
N VAL A 58 -3.47 4.20 -0.65
CA VAL A 58 -3.07 5.21 0.33
C VAL A 58 -3.71 4.94 1.69
N LEU A 59 -4.99 4.57 1.76
CA LEU A 59 -5.65 4.19 3.00
C LEU A 59 -4.98 2.96 3.64
N GLY A 60 -4.67 1.94 2.84
CA GLY A 60 -3.93 0.77 3.29
C GLY A 60 -2.55 1.13 3.83
N TYR A 61 -1.82 2.00 3.13
CA TYR A 61 -0.50 2.46 3.57
C TYR A 61 -0.57 3.27 4.85
N ARG A 62 -1.57 4.13 5.02
CA ARG A 62 -1.78 4.86 6.28
C ARG A 62 -1.98 3.91 7.46
N PHE A 63 -2.83 2.90 7.28
CA PHE A 63 -3.08 1.90 8.31
C PHE A 63 -1.81 1.13 8.68
N LEU A 64 -1.09 0.61 7.68
CA LEU A 64 0.14 -0.15 7.89
C LEU A 64 1.24 0.70 8.53
N PHE A 65 1.42 1.94 8.07
CA PHE A 65 2.41 2.86 8.62
C PHE A 65 2.10 3.17 10.09
N HIS A 66 0.85 3.50 10.43
CA HIS A 66 0.49 3.80 11.81
C HIS A 66 0.65 2.57 12.72
N HIS A 67 0.39 1.36 12.21
CA HIS A 67 0.64 0.13 12.95
C HIS A 67 2.12 -0.09 13.28
N GLU A 68 3.02 0.24 12.34
CA GLU A 68 4.47 0.09 12.53
C GLU A 68 5.09 1.25 13.34
N TYR A 69 4.52 2.46 13.24
CA TYR A 69 5.01 3.69 13.87
C TYR A 69 3.89 4.41 14.63
N PRO A 70 3.39 3.85 15.75
CA PRO A 70 2.22 4.37 16.46
C PRO A 70 2.42 5.78 17.04
N ASP A 71 3.65 6.13 17.41
CA ASP A 71 3.99 7.42 18.03
C ASP A 71 4.29 8.54 17.03
N VAL A 72 4.30 8.22 15.73
CA VAL A 72 4.53 9.21 14.67
C VAL A 72 3.22 9.84 14.24
N LEU A 73 3.15 11.17 14.28
CA LEU A 73 1.98 11.88 13.79
C LEU A 73 1.90 11.82 12.27
N LEU A 74 0.95 11.05 11.75
CA LEU A 74 0.75 10.92 10.31
C LEU A 74 -0.14 12.04 9.75
N LYS A 75 0.45 12.97 8.99
CA LYS A 75 -0.24 14.07 8.30
C LYS A 75 -1.12 13.54 7.16
N PRO A 76 -2.06 14.36 6.63
CA PRO A 76 -2.79 14.01 5.41
C PRO A 76 -1.82 13.53 4.32
N PRO A 77 -2.12 12.42 3.64
CA PRO A 77 -1.26 11.92 2.56
C PRO A 77 -1.37 12.84 1.35
N LEU A 78 -0.36 12.81 0.49
CA LEU A 78 -0.31 13.56 -0.76
C LEU A 78 -0.19 12.59 -1.93
N ILE A 79 -0.99 12.77 -2.97
CA ILE A 79 -0.83 12.08 -4.24
C ILE A 79 -0.33 13.08 -5.28
N VAL A 80 0.79 12.77 -5.93
CA VAL A 80 1.32 13.58 -7.03
C VAL A 80 0.96 12.86 -8.33
N CYS A 81 0.28 13.53 -9.24
CA CYS A 81 -0.15 12.91 -10.49
C CYS A 81 -0.15 13.83 -11.71
N SER A 82 -0.28 13.27 -12.92
CA SER A 82 -0.43 14.07 -14.15
C SER A 82 -1.88 14.20 -14.61
N PHE A 83 -2.75 13.26 -14.20
CA PHE A 83 -4.15 13.26 -14.59
C PHE A 83 -5.06 12.79 -13.46
N ILE A 84 -6.14 13.52 -13.24
CA ILE A 84 -7.24 13.20 -12.33
C ILE A 84 -8.55 13.71 -12.97
N ASN A 85 -9.66 13.02 -12.77
CA ASN A 85 -10.99 13.53 -13.14
C ASN A 85 -11.71 14.10 -11.91
N GLN A 86 -12.81 14.83 -12.13
CA GLN A 86 -13.51 15.51 -11.03
C GLN A 86 -14.07 14.54 -9.99
N ASP A 87 -14.66 13.41 -10.41
CA ASP A 87 -15.26 12.44 -9.48
C ASP A 87 -14.20 11.84 -8.54
N ASP A 88 -13.03 11.47 -9.08
CA ASP A 88 -11.91 10.97 -8.29
C ASP A 88 -11.37 12.05 -7.33
N SER A 89 -11.29 13.30 -7.77
CA SER A 89 -10.91 14.45 -6.93
C SER A 89 -11.85 14.63 -5.75
N ASP A 90 -13.16 14.69 -6.02
CA ASP A 90 -14.20 14.91 -5.01
C ASP A 90 -14.20 13.80 -3.96
N VAL A 91 -13.98 12.55 -4.39
CA VAL A 91 -13.86 11.42 -3.47
C VAL A 91 -12.61 11.55 -2.61
N LEU A 92 -11.44 11.88 -3.18
CA LEU A 92 -10.22 12.06 -2.38
C LEU A 92 -10.36 13.16 -1.32
N ASP A 93 -10.96 14.29 -1.70
CA ASP A 93 -11.18 15.42 -0.81
C ASP A 93 -12.08 15.02 0.37
N ASN A 94 -13.13 14.24 0.11
CA ASN A 94 -13.99 13.68 1.17
C ASN A 94 -13.21 12.77 2.16
N TYR A 95 -12.17 12.07 1.71
CA TYR A 95 -11.29 11.26 2.56
C TYR A 95 -10.09 12.05 3.14
N GLY A 96 -10.00 13.36 2.88
CA GLY A 96 -8.91 14.20 3.36
C GLY A 96 -7.55 13.84 2.76
N ILE A 97 -7.54 13.37 1.51
CA ILE A 97 -6.32 13.06 0.75
C ILE A 97 -5.98 14.24 -0.15
N LEU A 98 -4.80 14.79 0.04
CA LEU A 98 -4.30 15.88 -0.79
C LEU A 98 -3.85 15.31 -2.14
N HIS A 99 -4.04 16.09 -3.21
CA HIS A 99 -3.54 15.73 -4.53
C HIS A 99 -3.01 16.97 -5.26
N GLU A 100 -1.94 16.78 -6.03
CA GLU A 100 -1.29 17.82 -6.84
C GLU A 100 -1.13 17.31 -8.26
N VAL A 101 -1.50 18.13 -9.25
CA VAL A 101 -1.33 17.84 -10.67
C VAL A 101 -0.07 18.52 -11.20
N VAL A 102 0.87 17.74 -11.76
CA VAL A 102 2.17 18.19 -12.31
C VAL A 102 2.43 17.66 -13.72
#